data_AF-A0A9X8DSF3-F1
#
_entry.id   AF-A0A9X8DSF3-F1
#
_cell.length_a   1.000
_cell.length_b   1.000
_cell.length_c   1.000
_cell.angle_alpha   90.00
_cell.angle_beta   90.00
_cell.angle_gamma   90.00
#
_symmetry.space_group_name_H-M   'P 1'
#
loop_
_entity.id
_entity.type
_entity.pdbx_description
1 polymer ?
#
loop_
_entity_poly.entity_id
_entity_poly.type
_entity_poly.pdbx_seq_one_letter_code
_entity_poly.pdbx_strand_id
1 'polypeptide(L)'
;MWSEAAPWERKFHEIVTDLIADGGLTVDLSTKVSLLEKLADNLEHETETADETVVGSMLALWILIVGNVDQVSVVSYKYICFRLMTMLLRRPEFKLQRLDFDFNTQDVRKEGDPEAWRRIHLVRKLVSDTFVYSSKLLLHDNQSDATYRFCAVVAAHAYFVFPMMQAPFVDVCIWRYGHHQAIASSSSSFHSKVYALVRAMSLQPTHTEFMDRTPDLFHWGWLAKQPSDAAMLPDDSTWRYLLDANDGHLFCAFVQAFHDHVDRAIDASASHVSVIGWGMVPGYLPLMQLFAVVLYDAVVVLTDQFLNQDHHPRHNVTLAPSTTLFPMTPLLCETVLRTATVVATCGHLVPLWLVVAVAATDRSTASSKSEWAQWGMPPCIIQATTTWIQVGTNSHTRHKHKDDSHVQSLLLYPSYIRLDEIVVHMSTVFFSNVTCAPEDVVVSVIEWVYTHIQRLPIDDKAVVANALLVQTHFYALFLHWSPKVRLCLRHLLVYRLFRHDRRTLHLASD
;
A
#
# COMPACT_ATOMS: atom_id res chain seq x y z
N MET A 1 -1.89 22.91 38.73
CA MET A 1 -0.95 23.78 38.00
C MET A 1 -1.01 23.36 36.54
N TRP A 2 -1.74 24.10 35.70
CA TRP A 2 -1.72 23.94 34.25
C TRP A 2 -0.84 25.07 33.71
N SER A 3 0.46 24.85 33.58
CA SER A 3 1.32 25.79 32.87
C SER A 3 1.69 25.19 31.52
N GLU A 4 1.31 25.91 30.47
CA GLU A 4 1.63 25.68 29.04
C GLU A 4 0.88 24.59 28.26
N ALA A 5 -0.22 24.02 28.77
CA ALA A 5 -1.08 23.16 27.93
C ALA A 5 -1.68 23.96 26.75
N ALA A 6 -1.56 23.41 25.54
CA ALA A 6 -2.07 24.01 24.31
C ALA A 6 -3.60 24.19 24.36
N PRO A 7 -4.17 25.18 23.65
CA PRO A 7 -5.61 25.44 23.70
C PRO A 7 -6.49 24.23 23.36
N TRP A 8 -6.02 23.33 22.48
CA TRP A 8 -6.76 22.13 22.10
C TRP A 8 -6.72 21.06 23.20
N GLU A 9 -5.62 20.94 23.96
CA GLU A 9 -5.41 19.96 25.03
C GLU A 9 -6.43 20.14 26.15
N ARG A 10 -6.57 21.39 26.62
CA ARG A 10 -7.56 21.76 27.64
C ARG A 10 -8.97 21.47 27.19
N LYS A 11 -9.31 21.92 25.98
CA LYS A 11 -10.63 21.74 25.39
C LYS A 11 -10.95 20.26 25.17
N PHE A 12 -9.97 19.46 24.77
CA PHE A 12 -10.11 18.01 24.60
C PHE A 12 -10.39 17.34 25.95
N HIS A 13 -9.59 17.66 26.97
CA HIS A 13 -9.77 17.13 28.32
C HIS A 13 -11.14 17.48 28.91
N GLU A 14 -11.56 18.74 28.78
CA GLU A 14 -12.88 19.22 29.22
C GLU A 14 -14.01 18.44 28.52
N ILE A 15 -14.00 18.35 27.19
CA ILE A 15 -15.04 17.64 26.44
C ILE A 15 -15.11 16.15 26.82
N VAL A 16 -13.97 15.48 27.01
CA VAL A 16 -13.96 14.06 27.42
C VAL A 16 -14.48 13.90 28.84
N THR A 17 -14.13 14.81 29.76
CA THR A 17 -14.59 14.76 31.14
C THR A 17 -16.11 14.96 31.23
N ASP A 18 -16.64 15.94 30.49
CA ASP A 18 -18.07 16.19 30.37
C ASP A 18 -18.80 14.98 29.77
N LEU A 19 -18.22 14.37 28.73
CA LEU A 19 -18.78 13.17 28.09
C LEU A 19 -18.92 12.00 29.07
N ILE A 20 -17.92 11.79 29.93
CA ILE A 20 -17.92 10.75 30.96
C ILE A 20 -18.94 11.08 32.06
N ALA A 21 -18.99 12.35 32.51
CA ALA A 21 -19.93 12.80 33.53
C ALA A 21 -21.40 12.66 33.10
N ASP A 22 -21.69 12.92 31.82
CA ASP A 22 -23.04 12.83 31.23
C ASP A 22 -23.47 11.39 30.89
N GLY A 23 -22.97 10.37 31.60
CA GLY A 23 -23.35 8.96 31.41
C GLY A 23 -22.77 8.29 30.16
N GLY A 24 -21.77 8.90 29.52
CA GLY A 24 -21.07 8.33 28.36
C GLY A 24 -21.90 8.24 27.08
N LEU A 25 -21.71 7.18 26.29
CA LEU A 25 -22.40 6.96 25.01
C LEU A 25 -23.81 6.36 25.15
N THR A 26 -24.33 6.24 26.37
CA THR A 26 -25.64 5.60 26.64
C THR A 26 -26.82 6.57 26.58
N VAL A 27 -26.54 7.89 26.60
CA VAL A 27 -27.52 8.98 26.57
C VAL A 27 -27.49 9.67 25.20
N ASP A 28 -28.67 9.96 24.63
CA ASP A 28 -28.96 10.53 23.31
C ASP A 28 -27.74 11.06 22.52
N LEU A 29 -27.11 10.16 21.76
CA LEU A 29 -25.94 10.47 20.94
C LEU A 29 -26.18 11.61 19.95
N SER A 30 -27.42 11.91 19.56
CA SER A 30 -27.74 12.98 18.62
C SER A 30 -27.28 14.35 19.12
N THR A 31 -27.29 14.57 20.44
CA THR A 31 -26.82 15.80 21.09
C THR A 31 -25.30 15.85 21.22
N LYS A 32 -24.64 14.67 21.22
CA LYS A 32 -23.19 14.50 21.42
C LYS A 32 -22.39 14.38 20.14
N VAL A 33 -23.04 14.17 18.98
CA VAL A 33 -22.38 14.02 17.66
C VAL A 33 -21.37 15.12 17.39
N SER A 34 -21.79 16.38 17.54
CA SER A 34 -20.93 17.53 17.25
C SER A 34 -19.70 17.63 18.17
N LEU A 35 -19.78 17.04 19.37
CA LEU A 35 -18.65 16.93 20.29
C LEU A 35 -17.71 15.79 19.87
N LEU A 36 -18.27 14.63 19.50
CA LEU A 36 -17.49 13.49 19.01
C LEU A 36 -16.76 13.81 17.70
N GLU A 37 -17.38 14.56 16.80
CA GLU A 37 -16.74 15.07 15.58
C GLU A 37 -15.58 16.00 15.90
N LYS A 38 -15.77 16.95 16.83
CA LYS A 38 -14.68 17.82 17.30
C LYS A 38 -13.53 17.04 17.94
N LEU A 39 -13.83 16.00 18.73
CA LEU A 39 -12.80 15.13 19.29
C LEU A 39 -12.04 14.38 18.19
N ALA A 40 -12.73 13.89 17.17
CA ALA A 40 -12.11 13.22 16.04
C ALA A 40 -11.22 14.17 15.24
N ASP A 41 -11.70 15.38 14.97
CA ASP A 41 -10.95 16.41 14.26
C ASP A 41 -9.70 16.82 15.05
N ASN A 42 -9.81 17.00 16.37
CA ASN A 42 -8.64 17.28 17.23
C ASN A 42 -7.60 16.14 17.14
N LEU A 43 -8.03 14.88 17.24
CA LEU A 43 -7.10 13.74 17.19
C LEU A 43 -6.46 13.53 15.81
N GLU A 44 -7.12 13.97 14.73
CA GLU A 44 -6.63 13.83 13.36
C GLU A 44 -5.64 14.92 12.96
N HIS A 45 -5.83 16.15 13.45
CA HIS A 45 -5.01 17.30 13.05
C HIS A 45 -3.84 17.60 14.00
N GLU A 46 -3.97 17.29 15.28
CA GLU A 46 -2.93 17.57 16.27
C GLU A 46 -1.89 16.45 16.32
N THR A 47 -0.61 16.77 16.20
CA THR A 47 0.43 15.76 15.89
C THR A 47 0.88 14.93 17.09
N GLU A 48 1.09 15.55 18.25
CA GLU A 48 1.60 14.88 19.46
C GLU A 48 1.35 15.77 20.68
N THR A 49 1.12 15.17 21.85
CA THR A 49 1.12 15.85 23.15
C THR A 49 2.01 15.14 24.16
N ALA A 50 2.67 15.91 25.03
CA ALA A 50 3.36 15.40 26.21
C ALA A 50 2.52 15.57 27.50
N ASP A 51 1.31 16.14 27.39
CA ASP A 51 0.43 16.34 28.54
C ASP A 51 -0.24 15.03 28.94
N GLU A 52 0.24 14.47 30.06
CA GLU A 52 -0.27 13.26 30.69
C GLU A 52 -1.77 13.29 31.00
N THR A 53 -2.34 14.48 31.25
CA THR A 53 -3.78 14.62 31.49
C THR A 53 -4.59 14.36 30.23
N VAL A 54 -4.08 14.79 29.08
CA VAL A 54 -4.70 14.59 27.77
C VAL A 54 -4.54 13.13 27.34
N VAL A 55 -3.36 12.54 27.55
CA VAL A 55 -3.12 11.11 27.31
C VAL A 55 -4.10 10.25 28.12
N GLY A 56 -4.31 10.61 29.40
CA GLY A 56 -5.33 10.00 30.26
C GLY A 56 -6.75 10.14 29.68
N SER A 57 -7.10 11.32 29.17
CA SER A 57 -8.39 11.54 28.49
C SER A 57 -8.53 10.73 27.20
N MET A 58 -7.48 10.57 26.40
CA MET A 58 -7.50 9.74 25.20
C MET A 58 -7.76 8.26 25.55
N LEU A 59 -7.11 7.73 26.59
CA LEU A 59 -7.35 6.37 27.08
C LEU A 59 -8.78 6.21 27.62
N ALA A 60 -9.27 7.18 28.39
CA ALA A 60 -10.64 7.16 28.91
C ALA A 60 -11.68 7.18 27.78
N LEU A 61 -11.45 8.00 26.75
CA LEU A 61 -12.28 8.03 25.54
C LEU A 61 -12.26 6.69 24.82
N TRP A 62 -11.10 6.04 24.69
CA TRP A 62 -10.99 4.72 24.06
C TRP A 62 -11.78 3.65 24.82
N ILE A 63 -11.62 3.57 26.15
CA ILE A 63 -12.38 2.66 27.02
C ILE A 63 -13.89 2.88 26.84
N LEU A 64 -14.32 4.14 26.85
CA LEU A 64 -15.71 4.54 26.74
C LEU A 64 -16.32 4.16 25.39
N ILE A 65 -15.59 4.34 24.29
CA ILE A 65 -16.06 3.97 22.95
C ILE A 65 -16.15 2.44 22.82
N VAL A 66 -15.07 1.71 23.09
CA VAL A 66 -15.03 0.25 22.91
C VAL A 66 -16.06 -0.44 23.81
N GLY A 67 -16.25 0.03 25.04
CA GLY A 67 -17.23 -0.54 25.96
C GLY A 67 -18.70 -0.31 25.59
N ASN A 68 -19.01 0.68 24.74
CA ASN A 68 -20.40 1.10 24.49
C ASN A 68 -20.78 1.18 23.00
N VAL A 69 -19.85 1.02 22.05
CA VAL A 69 -20.13 1.15 20.61
C VAL A 69 -21.18 0.14 20.11
N ASP A 70 -21.28 -1.03 20.75
CA ASP A 70 -22.32 -2.03 20.48
C ASP A 70 -23.74 -1.53 20.82
N GLN A 71 -23.86 -0.64 21.81
CA GLN A 71 -25.13 -0.11 22.27
C GLN A 71 -25.66 1.03 21.38
N VAL A 72 -24.81 1.57 20.50
CA VAL A 72 -25.20 2.63 19.56
C VAL A 72 -26.10 2.03 18.48
N SER A 73 -27.35 2.47 18.38
CA SER A 73 -28.30 1.93 17.39
C SER A 73 -28.14 2.56 16.00
N VAL A 74 -27.69 3.81 15.93
CA VAL A 74 -27.60 4.59 14.69
C VAL A 74 -26.25 4.38 14.01
N VAL A 75 -26.28 3.91 12.75
CA VAL A 75 -25.10 3.54 11.96
C VAL A 75 -24.14 4.71 11.73
N SER A 76 -24.65 5.91 11.43
CA SER A 76 -23.80 7.09 11.22
C SER A 76 -22.98 7.43 12.47
N TYR A 77 -23.54 7.24 13.66
CA TYR A 77 -22.83 7.48 14.92
C TYR A 77 -21.81 6.39 15.21
N LYS A 78 -22.08 5.13 14.83
CA LYS A 78 -21.05 4.07 14.86
C LYS A 78 -19.84 4.43 14.01
N TYR A 79 -20.04 5.02 12.82
CA TYR A 79 -18.92 5.42 11.97
C TYR A 79 -18.06 6.54 12.58
N ILE A 80 -18.65 7.44 13.38
CA ILE A 80 -17.87 8.42 14.15
C ILE A 80 -17.05 7.71 15.23
N CYS A 81 -17.64 6.73 15.94
CA CYS A 81 -16.89 5.88 16.88
C CYS A 81 -15.75 5.12 16.19
N PHE A 82 -15.96 4.60 14.97
CA PHE A 82 -14.93 3.93 14.18
C PHE A 82 -13.79 4.87 13.81
N ARG A 83 -14.12 6.11 13.40
CA ARG A 83 -13.13 7.17 13.13
C ARG A 83 -12.32 7.48 14.38
N LEU A 84 -12.98 7.71 15.52
CA LEU A 84 -12.31 7.98 16.80
C LEU A 84 -11.39 6.85 17.24
N MET A 85 -11.86 5.60 17.24
CA MET A 85 -11.02 4.43 17.55
C MET A 85 -9.84 4.30 16.58
N THR A 86 -10.06 4.58 15.30
CA THR A 86 -8.98 4.57 14.30
C THR A 86 -7.94 5.65 14.58
N MET A 87 -8.36 6.86 14.97
CA MET A 87 -7.43 7.93 15.34
C MET A 87 -6.67 7.60 16.63
N LEU A 88 -7.36 7.09 17.65
CA LEU A 88 -6.77 6.64 18.92
C LEU A 88 -5.72 5.55 18.70
N LEU A 89 -6.01 4.53 17.89
CA LEU A 89 -5.06 3.46 17.53
C LEU A 89 -3.78 3.98 16.87
N ARG A 90 -3.86 5.12 16.16
CA ARG A 90 -2.76 5.69 15.39
C ARG A 90 -1.93 6.71 16.18
N ARG A 91 -2.33 7.04 17.41
CA ARG A 91 -1.67 8.06 18.24
C ARG A 91 -0.22 7.67 18.57
N PRO A 92 0.75 8.58 18.40
CA PRO A 92 2.15 8.33 18.75
C PRO A 92 2.34 8.12 20.26
N GLU A 93 1.47 8.67 21.10
CA GLU A 93 1.52 8.55 22.57
C GLU A 93 1.38 7.10 23.05
N PHE A 94 0.76 6.23 22.25
CA PHE A 94 0.55 4.81 22.58
C PHE A 94 1.60 3.87 21.98
N LYS A 95 2.69 4.42 21.45
CA LYS A 95 3.86 3.68 20.94
C LYS A 95 4.79 3.31 22.08
N LEU A 96 5.44 2.15 22.00
CA LEU A 96 6.31 1.62 23.08
C LEU A 96 7.38 2.63 23.51
N GLN A 97 7.97 3.37 22.57
CA GLN A 97 8.96 4.41 22.86
C GLN A 97 8.43 5.54 23.75
N ARG A 98 7.13 5.83 23.68
CA ARG A 98 6.45 6.89 24.43
C ARG A 98 5.73 6.39 25.68
N LEU A 99 5.65 5.07 25.84
CA LEU A 99 5.12 4.42 27.03
C LEU A 99 6.23 4.09 28.05
N ASP A 100 7.37 4.79 27.96
CA ASP A 100 8.56 4.61 28.82
C ASP A 100 9.06 3.15 28.89
N PHE A 101 8.91 2.40 27.79
CA PHE A 101 9.44 1.05 27.69
C PHE A 101 10.96 1.09 27.48
N ASP A 102 11.72 0.58 28.44
CA ASP A 102 13.18 0.49 28.36
C ASP A 102 13.64 -0.81 27.66
N PHE A 103 14.34 -0.64 26.54
CA PHE A 103 14.89 -1.74 25.74
C PHE A 103 16.28 -2.20 26.21
N ASN A 104 16.97 -1.41 27.04
CA ASN A 104 18.37 -1.65 27.41
C ASN A 104 18.54 -2.54 28.65
N THR A 105 17.51 -2.66 29.48
CA THR A 105 17.54 -3.56 30.64
C THR A 105 17.24 -5.00 30.19
N GLN A 106 18.26 -5.85 30.21
CA GLN A 106 18.17 -7.29 29.87
C GLN A 106 17.15 -8.07 30.71
N ASP A 107 16.63 -7.47 31.78
CA ASP A 107 15.51 -7.97 32.57
C ASP A 107 14.37 -6.93 32.60
N VAL A 108 13.82 -6.62 31.42
CA VAL A 108 12.57 -5.87 31.16
C VAL A 108 11.44 -6.22 32.16
N ARG A 109 11.54 -7.39 32.80
CA ARG A 109 10.50 -8.06 33.56
C ARG A 109 10.49 -7.74 35.06
N LYS A 110 11.48 -7.04 35.62
CA LYS A 110 11.62 -6.88 37.08
C LYS A 110 11.98 -5.49 37.60
N GLU A 111 12.45 -4.56 36.78
CA GLU A 111 12.95 -3.25 37.26
C GLU A 111 12.33 -2.02 36.57
N GLY A 112 11.34 -2.20 35.68
CA GLY A 112 10.67 -1.08 35.00
C GLY A 112 9.62 -0.36 35.86
N ASP A 113 9.32 0.89 35.51
CA ASP A 113 8.31 1.71 36.19
C ASP A 113 6.93 1.01 36.22
N PRO A 114 6.34 0.73 37.40
CA PRO A 114 5.04 0.09 37.52
C PRO A 114 3.91 0.80 36.78
N GLU A 115 3.96 2.14 36.68
CA GLU A 115 2.92 2.91 36.01
C GLU A 115 3.04 2.82 34.48
N ALA A 116 4.26 2.90 33.93
CA ALA A 116 4.53 2.57 32.53
C ALA A 116 4.00 1.17 32.16
N TRP A 117 4.25 0.16 32.99
CA TRP A 117 3.72 -1.18 32.80
C TRP A 117 2.20 -1.23 32.80
N ARG A 118 1.55 -0.51 33.73
CA ARG A 118 0.08 -0.43 33.79
C ARG A 118 -0.49 0.18 32.51
N ARG A 119 0.12 1.24 31.99
CA ARG A 119 -0.29 1.89 30.73
C ARG A 119 -0.11 0.97 29.53
N ILE A 120 1.05 0.31 29.41
CA ILE A 120 1.31 -0.67 28.35
C ILE A 120 0.27 -1.79 28.33
N HIS A 121 -0.05 -2.36 29.51
CA HIS A 121 -1.09 -3.40 29.60
C HIS A 121 -2.48 -2.86 29.25
N LEU A 122 -2.81 -1.63 29.63
CA LEU A 122 -4.08 -1.01 29.28
C LEU A 122 -4.21 -0.77 27.77
N VAL A 123 -3.18 -0.20 27.12
CA VAL A 123 -3.15 0.00 25.66
C VAL A 123 -3.30 -1.35 24.96
N ARG A 124 -2.52 -2.36 25.35
CA ARG A 124 -2.61 -3.70 24.79
C ARG A 124 -4.02 -4.29 24.94
N LYS A 125 -4.62 -4.17 26.12
CA LYS A 125 -6.00 -4.62 26.35
C LYS A 125 -6.98 -3.89 25.43
N LEU A 126 -6.86 -2.58 25.27
CA LEU A 126 -7.74 -1.79 24.41
C LEU A 126 -7.59 -2.18 22.93
N VAL A 127 -6.38 -2.46 22.45
CA VAL A 127 -6.17 -3.00 21.10
C VAL A 127 -6.85 -4.36 20.96
N SER A 128 -6.72 -5.26 21.96
CA SER A 128 -7.41 -6.55 21.98
C SER A 128 -8.93 -6.39 21.93
N ASP A 129 -9.50 -5.57 22.81
CA ASP A 129 -10.95 -5.37 22.90
C ASP A 129 -11.50 -4.76 21.60
N THR A 130 -10.76 -3.81 21.01
CA THR A 130 -11.10 -3.22 19.70
C THR A 130 -11.00 -4.24 18.57
N PHE A 131 -9.99 -5.11 18.61
CA PHE A 131 -9.83 -6.20 17.65
C PHE A 131 -11.01 -7.18 17.74
N VAL A 132 -11.33 -7.69 18.93
CA VAL A 132 -12.46 -8.60 19.16
C VAL A 132 -13.77 -7.98 18.67
N TYR A 133 -13.98 -6.68 18.93
CA TYR A 133 -15.12 -5.95 18.39
C TYR A 133 -15.14 -5.93 16.86
N SER A 134 -14.02 -5.53 16.23
CA SER A 134 -13.90 -5.51 14.76
C SER A 134 -14.09 -6.90 14.12
N SER A 135 -13.62 -7.95 14.79
CA SER A 135 -13.81 -9.35 14.36
C SER A 135 -15.29 -9.73 14.36
N LYS A 136 -16.03 -9.37 15.41
CA LYS A 136 -17.48 -9.60 15.49
C LYS A 136 -18.21 -8.85 14.39
N LEU A 137 -17.80 -7.61 14.08
CA LEU A 137 -18.38 -6.86 12.97
C LEU A 137 -18.27 -7.62 11.65
N LEU A 138 -17.10 -8.21 11.36
CA LEU A 138 -16.87 -8.96 10.11
C LEU A 138 -17.74 -10.23 9.97
N LEU A 139 -18.32 -10.74 11.06
CA LEU A 139 -19.22 -11.90 11.02
C LEU A 139 -20.63 -11.56 10.53
N HIS A 140 -20.96 -10.28 10.31
CA HIS A 140 -22.26 -9.85 9.81
C HIS A 140 -22.25 -9.62 8.29
N ASP A 141 -23.26 -10.12 7.55
CA ASP A 141 -23.25 -10.21 6.08
C ASP A 141 -23.36 -8.86 5.30
N ASN A 142 -23.61 -7.73 5.97
CA ASN A 142 -23.79 -6.41 5.32
C ASN A 142 -22.76 -5.39 5.79
N GLN A 143 -21.56 -5.43 5.22
CA GLN A 143 -20.48 -4.51 5.58
C GLN A 143 -20.36 -3.35 4.59
N SER A 144 -20.14 -2.15 5.11
CA SER A 144 -19.82 -0.96 4.33
C SER A 144 -18.30 -0.83 4.13
N ASP A 145 -17.88 -0.04 3.15
CA ASP A 145 -16.47 0.32 2.95
C ASP A 145 -15.87 1.01 4.20
N ALA A 146 -16.66 1.79 4.95
CA ALA A 146 -16.22 2.38 6.22
C ALA A 146 -15.92 1.30 7.26
N THR A 147 -16.75 0.25 7.34
CA THR A 147 -16.49 -0.88 8.25
C THR A 147 -15.27 -1.67 7.83
N TYR A 148 -15.09 -1.94 6.54
CA TYR A 148 -13.90 -2.64 6.03
C TYR A 148 -12.61 -1.91 6.34
N ARG A 149 -12.57 -0.59 6.11
CA ARG A 149 -11.39 0.23 6.45
C ARG A 149 -11.11 0.22 7.94
N PHE A 150 -12.13 0.34 8.78
CA PHE A 150 -11.97 0.25 10.23
C PHE A 150 -11.38 -1.12 10.64
N CYS A 151 -12.01 -2.22 10.23
CA CYS A 151 -11.55 -3.57 10.57
C CYS A 151 -10.14 -3.86 10.04
N ALA A 152 -9.82 -3.41 8.83
CA ALA A 152 -8.49 -3.52 8.24
C ALA A 152 -7.42 -2.79 9.08
N VAL A 153 -7.70 -1.57 9.54
CA VAL A 153 -6.76 -0.80 10.36
C VAL A 153 -6.58 -1.44 11.73
N VAL A 154 -7.65 -1.89 12.37
CA VAL A 154 -7.59 -2.56 13.67
C VAL A 154 -6.79 -3.86 13.56
N ALA A 155 -7.06 -4.68 12.54
CA ALA A 155 -6.33 -5.92 12.28
C ALA A 155 -4.84 -5.66 12.04
N ALA A 156 -4.48 -4.65 11.23
CA ALA A 156 -3.09 -4.29 10.99
C ALA A 156 -2.35 -3.90 12.30
N HIS A 157 -2.99 -3.16 13.21
CA HIS A 157 -2.37 -2.81 14.50
C HIS A 157 -2.28 -4.04 15.42
N ALA A 158 -3.34 -4.84 15.50
CA ALA A 158 -3.36 -6.05 16.32
C ALA A 158 -2.28 -7.05 15.89
N TYR A 159 -2.01 -7.17 14.57
CA TYR A 159 -0.96 -8.03 14.03
C TYR A 159 0.43 -7.77 14.66
N PHE A 160 0.81 -6.50 14.81
CA PHE A 160 2.11 -6.13 15.40
C PHE A 160 2.11 -6.22 16.93
N VAL A 161 0.97 -5.92 17.58
CA VAL A 161 0.84 -5.97 19.05
C VAL A 161 0.82 -7.41 19.58
N PHE A 162 0.26 -8.36 18.83
CA PHE A 162 0.05 -9.75 19.29
C PHE A 162 0.77 -10.77 18.39
N PRO A 163 1.97 -11.23 18.78
CA PRO A 163 2.76 -12.16 17.95
C PRO A 163 2.07 -13.49 17.63
N MET A 164 1.16 -13.95 18.49
CA MET A 164 0.37 -15.17 18.23
C MET A 164 -0.47 -15.08 16.96
N MET A 165 -0.76 -13.87 16.49
CA MET A 165 -1.47 -13.64 15.22
C MET A 165 -0.54 -13.76 14.02
N GLN A 166 0.77 -13.58 14.20
CA GLN A 166 1.73 -13.43 13.11
C GLN A 166 1.98 -14.75 12.38
N ALA A 167 2.31 -15.81 13.12
CA ALA A 167 2.62 -17.11 12.52
C ALA A 167 1.42 -17.70 11.75
N PRO A 168 0.20 -17.80 12.32
CA PRO A 168 -0.96 -18.31 11.58
C PRO A 168 -1.28 -17.48 10.34
N PHE A 169 -1.15 -16.15 10.41
CA PHE A 169 -1.38 -15.27 9.27
C PHE A 169 -0.37 -15.52 8.14
N VAL A 170 0.91 -15.65 8.47
CA VAL A 170 1.97 -15.96 7.50
C VAL A 170 1.74 -17.32 6.86
N ASP A 171 1.36 -18.34 7.65
CA ASP A 171 1.05 -19.67 7.16
C ASP A 171 -0.12 -19.65 6.17
N VAL A 172 -1.19 -18.89 6.45
CA VAL A 172 -2.32 -18.72 5.52
C VAL A 172 -1.88 -18.01 4.24
N CYS A 173 -1.04 -16.98 4.34
CA CYS A 173 -0.53 -16.28 3.15
C CYS A 173 0.28 -17.22 2.24
N ILE A 174 1.19 -17.99 2.83
CA ILE A 174 2.02 -18.98 2.11
C ILE A 174 1.13 -20.07 1.51
N TRP A 175 0.17 -20.59 2.27
CA TRP A 175 -0.76 -21.61 1.81
C TRP A 175 -1.61 -21.13 0.62
N ARG A 176 -2.20 -19.93 0.71
CA ARG A 176 -2.98 -19.31 -0.38
C ARG A 176 -2.12 -19.10 -1.63
N TYR A 177 -0.89 -18.60 -1.47
CA TYR A 177 0.05 -18.45 -2.58
C TYR A 177 0.37 -19.79 -3.25
N GLY A 178 0.66 -20.83 -2.45
CA GLY A 178 0.93 -22.18 -2.95
C GLY A 178 -0.29 -22.81 -3.63
N HIS A 179 -1.50 -22.55 -3.11
CA HIS A 179 -2.75 -22.99 -3.72
C HIS A 179 -2.94 -22.35 -5.11
N HIS A 180 -2.75 -21.03 -5.22
CA HIS A 180 -2.80 -20.35 -6.52
C HIS A 180 -1.77 -20.92 -7.51
N GLN A 181 -0.54 -21.16 -7.05
CA GLN A 181 0.51 -21.76 -7.88
C GLN A 181 0.12 -23.15 -8.40
N ALA A 182 -0.58 -23.95 -7.59
CA ALA A 182 -1.02 -25.29 -7.98
C ALA A 182 -2.17 -25.26 -9.02
N ILE A 183 -3.11 -24.32 -8.89
CA ILE A 183 -4.28 -24.22 -9.80
C ILE A 183 -3.97 -23.46 -11.10
N ALA A 184 -3.00 -22.54 -11.09
CA ALA A 184 -2.67 -21.67 -12.22
C ALA A 184 -1.41 -22.15 -12.98
N SER A 185 -1.44 -23.38 -13.50
CA SER A 185 -0.28 -24.05 -14.14
C SER A 185 0.32 -23.30 -15.34
N SER A 186 -0.47 -22.49 -16.05
CA SER A 186 -0.01 -21.60 -17.13
C SER A 186 0.77 -20.38 -16.64
N SER A 187 0.78 -20.10 -15.34
CA SER A 187 1.47 -18.95 -14.70
C SER A 187 2.80 -19.36 -14.03
N SER A 188 3.34 -20.54 -14.36
CA SER A 188 4.57 -21.07 -13.72
C SER A 188 5.77 -20.12 -13.85
N SER A 189 5.93 -19.49 -15.02
CA SER A 189 6.92 -18.43 -15.27
C SER A 189 6.74 -17.24 -14.32
N PHE A 190 5.51 -16.75 -14.16
CA PHE A 190 5.19 -15.65 -13.24
C PHE A 190 5.56 -15.97 -11.79
N HIS A 191 5.15 -17.14 -11.28
CA HIS A 191 5.47 -17.57 -9.91
C HIS A 191 6.97 -17.66 -9.67
N SER A 192 7.74 -18.15 -10.63
CA SER A 192 9.20 -18.20 -10.53
C SER A 192 9.84 -16.81 -10.42
N LYS A 193 9.36 -15.84 -11.22
CA LYS A 193 9.84 -14.44 -11.19
C LYS A 193 9.51 -13.76 -9.88
N VAL A 194 8.28 -13.90 -9.39
CA VAL A 194 7.85 -13.34 -8.10
C VAL A 194 8.65 -13.94 -6.95
N TYR A 195 8.80 -15.27 -6.91
CA TYR A 195 9.57 -15.95 -5.87
C TYR A 195 11.04 -15.50 -5.86
N ALA A 196 11.68 -15.40 -7.03
CA ALA A 196 13.05 -14.92 -7.15
C ALA A 196 13.22 -13.49 -6.64
N LEU A 197 12.25 -12.61 -6.93
CA LEU A 197 12.30 -11.22 -6.47
C LEU A 197 12.09 -11.10 -4.95
N VAL A 198 11.10 -11.81 -4.39
CA VAL A 198 10.86 -11.84 -2.94
C VAL A 198 12.08 -12.39 -2.20
N ARG A 199 12.73 -13.41 -2.76
CA ARG A 199 13.99 -13.94 -2.23
C ARG A 199 15.14 -12.93 -2.34
N ALA A 200 15.23 -12.16 -3.42
CA ALA A 200 16.24 -11.11 -3.53
C ALA A 200 16.02 -9.99 -2.49
N MET A 201 14.77 -9.61 -2.24
CA MET A 201 14.41 -8.64 -1.20
C MET A 201 14.72 -9.15 0.22
N SER A 202 14.60 -10.46 0.48
CA SER A 202 14.91 -11.03 1.81
C SER A 202 16.40 -11.20 2.08
N LEU A 203 17.25 -11.21 1.06
CA LEU A 203 18.70 -11.34 1.18
C LEU A 203 19.43 -10.01 1.42
N GLN A 204 18.71 -8.89 1.52
CA GLN A 204 19.29 -7.59 1.84
C GLN A 204 19.87 -7.57 3.26
N PRO A 205 20.98 -6.84 3.48
CA PRO A 205 21.64 -6.80 4.78
C PRO A 205 20.71 -6.28 5.88
N THR A 206 20.75 -6.93 7.03
CA THR A 206 19.95 -6.59 8.21
C THR A 206 20.51 -5.33 8.85
N HIS A 207 19.69 -4.27 8.92
CA HIS A 207 20.01 -3.05 9.65
C HIS A 207 19.35 -3.11 11.04
N THR A 208 20.08 -3.54 12.06
CA THR A 208 19.57 -3.65 13.44
C THR A 208 19.10 -2.30 14.00
N GLU A 209 19.73 -1.21 13.56
CA GLU A 209 19.34 0.16 13.92
C GLU A 209 17.88 0.47 13.56
N PHE A 210 17.35 -0.12 12.47
CA PHE A 210 15.94 0.05 12.13
C PHE A 210 15.04 -0.58 13.20
N MET A 211 15.38 -1.76 13.72
CA MET A 211 14.61 -2.42 14.78
C MET A 211 14.60 -1.56 16.06
N ASP A 212 15.77 -1.06 16.44
CA ASP A 212 15.94 -0.23 17.63
C ASP A 212 15.13 1.07 17.54
N ARG A 213 15.05 1.65 16.34
CA ARG A 213 14.28 2.87 16.07
C ARG A 213 12.78 2.65 15.80
N THR A 214 12.34 1.41 15.56
CA THR A 214 10.92 1.06 15.29
C THR A 214 10.41 -0.09 16.17
N PRO A 215 10.52 0.03 17.50
CA PRO A 215 10.22 -1.08 18.37
C PRO A 215 8.76 -1.53 18.35
N ASP A 216 7.84 -0.67 17.95
CA ASP A 216 6.44 -1.01 17.77
C ASP A 216 6.18 -2.07 16.68
N LEU A 217 7.13 -2.28 15.77
CA LEU A 217 7.01 -3.34 14.77
C LEU A 217 7.56 -4.69 15.28
N PHE A 218 8.39 -4.67 16.33
CA PHE A 218 9.24 -5.82 16.70
C PHE A 218 9.10 -6.30 18.15
N HIS A 219 8.84 -5.41 19.10
CA HIS A 219 9.07 -5.68 20.53
C HIS A 219 7.81 -5.83 21.37
N TRP A 220 6.61 -5.56 20.84
CA TRP A 220 5.35 -5.86 21.54
C TRP A 220 5.27 -7.32 21.98
N GLY A 221 5.87 -8.23 21.21
CA GLY A 221 5.90 -9.65 21.55
C GLY A 221 6.70 -10.02 22.79
N TRP A 222 7.64 -9.19 23.22
CA TRP A 222 8.42 -9.43 24.43
C TRP A 222 7.57 -9.31 25.70
N LEU A 223 6.38 -8.70 25.56
CA LEU A 223 5.39 -8.48 26.61
C LEU A 223 4.44 -9.67 26.79
N ALA A 224 4.46 -10.68 25.92
CA ALA A 224 3.57 -11.84 25.98
C ALA A 224 4.01 -12.82 27.09
N LYS A 225 3.55 -12.59 28.33
CA LYS A 225 3.84 -13.47 29.49
C LYS A 225 2.74 -14.46 29.85
N GLN A 226 1.52 -14.35 29.32
CA GLN A 226 0.38 -15.10 29.85
C GLN A 226 -0.29 -16.03 28.82
N PRO A 227 -0.58 -17.30 29.19
CA PRO A 227 -1.39 -18.22 28.38
C PRO A 227 -2.85 -17.78 28.20
N SER A 228 -3.31 -16.75 28.91
CA SER A 228 -4.69 -16.22 28.84
C SER A 228 -5.01 -15.55 27.50
N ASP A 229 -4.00 -15.19 26.71
CA ASP A 229 -4.19 -14.62 25.37
C ASP A 229 -4.66 -15.68 24.35
N ALA A 230 -4.72 -16.97 24.72
CA ALA A 230 -5.37 -18.00 23.90
C ALA A 230 -6.84 -17.65 23.58
N ALA A 231 -7.49 -16.81 24.39
CA ALA A 231 -8.85 -16.32 24.16
C ALA A 231 -8.96 -15.20 23.10
N MET A 232 -7.84 -14.63 22.63
CA MET A 232 -7.87 -13.61 21.56
C MET A 232 -8.12 -14.23 20.18
N LEU A 233 -7.90 -15.53 20.05
CA LEU A 233 -8.28 -16.34 18.91
C LEU A 233 -9.59 -17.03 19.28
N PRO A 234 -10.77 -16.43 19.01
CA PRO A 234 -11.97 -17.24 18.96
C PRO A 234 -11.68 -18.38 17.99
N ASP A 235 -11.92 -19.61 18.42
CA ASP A 235 -11.86 -20.79 17.56
C ASP A 235 -12.56 -20.44 16.23
N ASP A 236 -11.88 -20.69 15.10
CA ASP A 236 -12.21 -20.24 13.73
C ASP A 236 -11.78 -18.82 13.29
N SER A 237 -10.64 -18.36 13.81
CA SER A 237 -9.68 -17.40 13.21
C SER A 237 -10.27 -16.24 12.37
N THR A 238 -10.40 -15.06 12.96
CA THR A 238 -10.74 -13.80 12.26
C THR A 238 -9.90 -13.53 11.00
N TRP A 239 -8.63 -13.94 10.98
CA TRP A 239 -7.76 -13.87 9.79
C TRP A 239 -8.28 -14.65 8.61
N ARG A 240 -8.95 -15.77 8.87
CA ARG A 240 -9.65 -16.56 7.87
C ARG A 240 -10.85 -15.80 7.32
N TYR A 241 -11.47 -14.87 8.04
CA TYR A 241 -12.43 -13.96 7.40
C TYR A 241 -11.73 -12.87 6.58
N LEU A 242 -10.59 -12.34 7.03
CA LEU A 242 -9.82 -11.36 6.23
C LEU A 242 -9.21 -11.96 4.94
N LEU A 243 -8.93 -13.27 4.91
CA LEU A 243 -8.24 -13.98 3.82
C LEU A 243 -9.09 -15.05 3.10
N ASP A 244 -10.12 -15.62 3.76
CA ASP A 244 -11.10 -16.56 3.17
C ASP A 244 -12.48 -15.95 2.92
N ALA A 245 -12.84 -14.79 3.49
CA ALA A 245 -14.06 -14.15 3.01
C ALA A 245 -13.86 -13.86 1.52
N ASN A 246 -14.87 -14.19 0.70
CA ASN A 246 -14.88 -14.00 -0.75
C ASN A 246 -14.82 -12.51 -1.17
N ASP A 247 -14.35 -11.62 -0.31
CA ASP A 247 -14.30 -10.19 -0.50
C ASP A 247 -12.86 -9.67 -0.61
N GLY A 248 -12.38 -9.58 -1.84
CA GLY A 248 -11.07 -8.99 -2.13
C GLY A 248 -10.96 -7.51 -1.74
N HIS A 249 -12.08 -6.79 -1.49
CA HIS A 249 -12.02 -5.39 -1.06
C HIS A 249 -11.48 -5.26 0.36
N LEU A 250 -11.92 -6.13 1.27
CA LEU A 250 -11.41 -6.20 2.64
C LEU A 250 -9.92 -6.57 2.64
N PHE A 251 -9.51 -7.51 1.80
CA PHE A 251 -8.09 -7.86 1.63
C PHE A 251 -7.27 -6.66 1.15
N CYS A 252 -7.74 -5.91 0.14
CA CYS A 252 -7.07 -4.69 -0.34
C CYS A 252 -6.97 -3.63 0.76
N ALA A 253 -8.05 -3.41 1.51
CA ALA A 253 -8.05 -2.47 2.63
C ALA A 253 -7.05 -2.88 3.70
N PHE A 254 -6.93 -4.17 3.99
CA PHE A 254 -5.94 -4.71 4.93
C PHE A 254 -4.50 -4.52 4.42
N VAL A 255 -4.20 -4.84 3.16
CA VAL A 255 -2.88 -4.62 2.56
C VAL A 255 -2.46 -3.15 2.65
N GLN A 256 -3.38 -2.23 2.33
CA GLN A 256 -3.13 -0.80 2.47
C GLN A 256 -2.90 -0.40 3.94
N ALA A 257 -3.77 -0.84 4.86
CA ALA A 257 -3.64 -0.50 6.27
C ALA A 257 -2.36 -1.05 6.92
N PHE A 258 -1.95 -2.26 6.53
CA PHE A 258 -0.69 -2.87 6.94
C PHE A 258 0.50 -2.06 6.46
N HIS A 259 0.51 -1.71 5.16
CA HIS A 259 1.57 -0.89 4.60
C HIS A 259 1.64 0.48 5.26
N ASP A 260 0.50 1.19 5.40
CA ASP A 260 0.43 2.50 6.05
C ASP A 260 0.96 2.46 7.50
N HIS A 261 0.70 1.37 8.24
CA HIS A 261 1.21 1.23 9.61
C HIS A 261 2.73 1.11 9.65
N VAL A 262 3.30 0.27 8.77
CA VAL A 262 4.76 0.11 8.63
C VAL A 262 5.38 1.41 8.17
N ASP A 263 4.80 2.04 7.15
CA ASP A 263 5.28 3.28 6.55
C ASP A 263 5.34 4.44 7.56
N ARG A 264 4.32 4.59 8.40
CA ARG A 264 4.34 5.57 9.49
C ARG A 264 5.40 5.28 10.54
N ALA A 265 5.64 4.01 10.87
CA ALA A 265 6.71 3.64 11.80
C ALA A 265 8.09 4.01 11.20
N ILE A 266 8.25 3.81 9.89
CA ILE A 266 9.46 4.21 9.16
C ILE A 266 9.66 5.71 9.20
N ASP A 267 8.64 6.48 8.82
CA ASP A 267 8.69 7.94 8.82
C ASP A 267 9.02 8.50 10.22
N ALA A 268 8.44 7.92 11.27
CA ALA A 268 8.72 8.30 12.67
C ALA A 268 10.16 7.97 13.12
N SER A 269 10.76 6.91 12.57
CA SER A 269 12.11 6.46 12.94
C SER A 269 13.25 7.27 12.31
N ALA A 270 12.91 8.19 11.40
CA ALA A 270 13.86 8.87 10.51
C ALA A 270 14.77 7.90 9.71
N SER A 271 14.38 6.63 9.60
CA SER A 271 15.11 5.63 8.81
C SER A 271 14.71 5.77 7.35
N HIS A 272 15.70 5.80 6.45
CA HIS A 272 15.41 5.83 5.03
C HIS A 272 14.88 4.47 4.59
N VAL A 273 13.82 4.48 3.78
CA VAL A 273 13.21 3.26 3.26
C VAL A 273 14.25 2.38 2.54
N SER A 274 15.22 2.97 1.84
CA SER A 274 16.32 2.27 1.15
C SER A 274 17.25 1.44 2.04
N VAL A 275 17.22 1.69 3.36
CA VAL A 275 18.04 1.04 4.38
C VAL A 275 17.24 -0.06 5.09
N ILE A 276 15.96 -0.24 4.76
CA ILE A 276 15.10 -1.21 5.42
C ILE A 276 15.22 -2.56 4.73
N GLY A 277 15.70 -3.56 5.47
CA GLY A 277 15.53 -4.95 5.10
C GLY A 277 14.07 -5.35 5.26
N TRP A 278 13.26 -5.25 4.21
CA TRP A 278 11.82 -5.55 4.26
C TRP A 278 11.49 -6.98 4.70
N GLY A 279 12.44 -7.91 4.56
CA GLY A 279 12.33 -9.27 5.10
C GLY A 279 12.34 -9.33 6.63
N MET A 280 12.78 -8.27 7.32
CA MET A 280 12.76 -8.19 8.78
C MET A 280 11.36 -7.88 9.31
N VAL A 281 10.58 -7.06 8.61
CA VAL A 281 9.23 -6.68 9.04
C VAL A 281 8.35 -7.94 9.04
N PRO A 282 7.82 -8.36 10.21
CA PRO A 282 7.08 -9.61 10.33
C PRO A 282 5.95 -9.71 9.30
N GLY A 283 5.96 -10.79 8.51
CA GLY A 283 4.91 -11.10 7.51
C GLY A 283 4.77 -10.15 6.32
N TYR A 284 5.59 -9.09 6.20
CA TYR A 284 5.45 -8.10 5.13
C TYR A 284 5.70 -8.71 3.74
N LEU A 285 6.83 -9.39 3.54
CA LEU A 285 7.14 -10.02 2.24
C LEU A 285 6.13 -11.12 1.84
N PRO A 286 5.72 -12.06 2.73
CA PRO A 286 4.65 -13.01 2.44
C PRO A 286 3.33 -12.34 2.02
N LEU A 287 2.92 -11.26 2.69
CA LEU A 287 1.71 -10.53 2.34
C LEU A 287 1.81 -9.86 0.96
N MET A 288 2.93 -9.17 0.68
CA MET A 288 3.14 -8.54 -0.62
C MET A 288 3.25 -9.57 -1.75
N GLN A 289 3.83 -10.74 -1.47
CA GLN A 289 3.88 -11.86 -2.41
C GLN A 289 2.47 -12.41 -2.72
N LEU A 290 1.60 -12.54 -1.72
CA LEU A 290 0.21 -12.92 -1.92
C LEU A 290 -0.55 -11.86 -2.73
N PHE A 291 -0.38 -10.57 -2.38
CA PHE A 291 -1.02 -9.49 -3.10
C PHE A 291 -0.53 -9.36 -4.55
N ALA A 292 0.72 -9.72 -4.85
CA ALA A 292 1.24 -9.78 -6.22
C ALA A 292 0.44 -10.73 -7.12
N VAL A 293 -0.03 -11.85 -6.56
CA VAL A 293 -0.91 -12.80 -7.26
C VAL A 293 -2.28 -12.18 -7.54
N VAL A 294 -2.86 -11.49 -6.56
CA VAL A 294 -4.15 -10.80 -6.71
C VAL A 294 -4.06 -9.67 -7.74
N LEU A 295 -2.95 -8.93 -7.75
CA LEU A 295 -2.67 -7.93 -8.76
C LEU A 295 -2.50 -8.54 -10.16
N TYR A 296 -1.85 -9.70 -10.26
CA TYR A 296 -1.72 -10.42 -11.52
C TYR A 296 -3.10 -10.76 -12.11
N ASP A 297 -3.96 -11.38 -11.31
CA ASP A 297 -5.33 -11.73 -11.72
C ASP A 297 -6.12 -10.48 -12.14
N ALA A 298 -6.03 -9.40 -11.37
CA ALA A 298 -6.71 -8.14 -11.68
C ALA A 298 -6.23 -7.53 -13.02
N VAL A 299 -4.91 -7.54 -13.29
CA VAL A 299 -4.34 -7.01 -14.53
C VAL A 299 -4.75 -7.87 -15.73
N VAL A 300 -4.74 -9.20 -15.60
CA VAL A 300 -5.23 -10.11 -16.66
C VAL A 300 -6.70 -9.83 -16.97
N VAL A 301 -7.56 -9.75 -15.95
CA VAL A 301 -9.00 -9.48 -16.15
C VAL A 301 -9.25 -8.12 -16.80
N LEU A 302 -8.59 -7.05 -16.35
CA LEU A 302 -8.72 -5.72 -16.94
C LEU A 302 -8.24 -5.69 -18.40
N THR A 303 -7.14 -6.40 -18.69
CA THR A 303 -6.60 -6.51 -20.05
C THR A 303 -7.56 -7.26 -20.96
N ASP A 304 -8.07 -8.40 -20.52
CA ASP A 304 -9.03 -9.19 -21.29
C ASP A 304 -10.35 -8.43 -21.51
N GLN A 305 -10.84 -7.70 -20.50
CA GLN A 305 -12.03 -6.85 -20.63
C GLN A 305 -11.83 -5.74 -21.66
N PHE A 306 -10.68 -5.06 -21.63
CA PHE A 306 -10.34 -4.01 -22.58
C PHE A 306 -10.22 -4.53 -24.02
N LEU A 307 -9.60 -5.70 -24.21
CA LEU A 307 -9.41 -6.29 -25.54
C LEU A 307 -10.70 -6.80 -26.19
N ASN A 308 -11.75 -7.08 -25.39
CA ASN A 308 -13.01 -7.67 -25.86
C ASN A 308 -14.18 -6.67 -25.93
N GLN A 309 -13.95 -5.35 -25.78
CA GLN A 309 -15.02 -4.35 -25.75
C GLN A 309 -15.84 -4.25 -27.06
N ASP A 310 -15.27 -4.62 -28.20
CA ASP A 310 -15.87 -4.45 -29.54
C ASP A 310 -16.61 -5.68 -30.08
N HIS A 311 -16.60 -6.82 -29.38
CA HIS A 311 -17.28 -8.03 -29.84
C HIS A 311 -18.51 -8.28 -28.98
N HIS A 312 -19.69 -8.45 -29.60
CA HIS A 312 -20.87 -8.99 -28.93
C HIS A 312 -20.46 -10.14 -28.01
N PRO A 313 -21.02 -10.26 -26.78
CA PRO A 313 -20.52 -11.14 -25.74
C PRO A 313 -20.68 -12.60 -26.16
N ARG A 314 -19.71 -13.10 -26.91
CA ARG A 314 -19.61 -14.48 -27.37
C ARG A 314 -18.24 -14.95 -26.92
N HIS A 315 -18.28 -15.63 -25.77
CA HIS A 315 -17.19 -16.07 -24.91
C HIS A 315 -16.77 -15.05 -23.85
N ASN A 316 -17.44 -15.16 -22.70
CA ASN A 316 -16.89 -14.75 -21.42
C ASN A 316 -15.54 -15.45 -21.23
N VAL A 317 -14.42 -14.78 -21.51
CA VAL A 317 -13.13 -15.16 -20.92
C VAL A 317 -13.12 -14.62 -19.50
N THR A 318 -13.98 -15.22 -18.68
CA THR A 318 -13.77 -15.26 -17.24
C THR A 318 -12.61 -16.23 -17.04
N LEU A 319 -11.50 -15.78 -16.43
CA LEU A 319 -10.67 -16.68 -15.63
C LEU A 319 -11.64 -17.53 -14.83
N ALA A 320 -11.56 -18.86 -14.96
CA ALA A 320 -12.47 -19.73 -14.24
C ALA A 320 -12.37 -19.35 -12.75
N PRO A 321 -13.48 -19.13 -12.02
CA PRO A 321 -13.44 -18.74 -10.60
C PRO A 321 -12.55 -19.66 -9.75
N SER A 322 -12.30 -20.88 -10.23
CA SER A 322 -11.40 -21.87 -9.66
C SER A 322 -9.90 -21.60 -9.88
N THR A 323 -9.51 -20.52 -10.55
CA THR A 323 -8.11 -20.17 -10.87
C THR A 323 -7.62 -18.90 -10.20
N THR A 324 -8.53 -18.10 -9.65
CA THR A 324 -8.26 -16.83 -8.97
C THR A 324 -8.44 -16.96 -7.46
N LEU A 325 -7.70 -16.18 -6.68
CA LEU A 325 -7.86 -16.17 -5.22
C LEU A 325 -9.19 -15.55 -4.75
N PHE A 326 -9.70 -14.57 -5.50
CA PHE A 326 -10.96 -13.87 -5.25
C PHE A 326 -11.76 -13.77 -6.56
N PRO A 327 -13.11 -13.67 -6.49
CA PRO A 327 -13.92 -13.39 -7.66
C PRO A 327 -13.62 -11.99 -8.21
N MET A 328 -12.88 -11.92 -9.32
CA MET A 328 -12.42 -10.66 -9.91
C MET A 328 -13.54 -9.90 -10.63
N THR A 329 -14.20 -8.98 -9.91
CA THR A 329 -15.12 -8.00 -10.49
C THR A 329 -14.36 -6.78 -11.02
N PRO A 330 -14.90 -5.98 -11.97
CA PRO A 330 -14.25 -4.75 -12.44
C PRO A 330 -13.89 -3.79 -11.30
N LEU A 331 -14.83 -3.62 -10.35
CA LEU A 331 -14.64 -2.76 -9.18
C LEU A 331 -13.51 -3.27 -8.28
N LEU A 332 -13.41 -4.59 -8.08
CA LEU A 332 -12.31 -5.17 -7.32
C LEU A 332 -10.98 -5.00 -8.04
N CYS A 333 -10.93 -5.21 -9.37
CA CYS A 333 -9.71 -5.03 -10.15
C CYS A 333 -9.17 -3.59 -10.07
N GLU A 334 -10.05 -2.60 -10.18
CA GLU A 334 -9.70 -1.19 -9.97
C GLU A 334 -9.21 -0.92 -8.54
N THR A 335 -9.86 -1.53 -7.54
CA THR A 335 -9.47 -1.42 -6.13
C THR A 335 -8.07 -2.00 -5.90
N VAL A 336 -7.76 -3.16 -6.48
CA VAL A 336 -6.45 -3.81 -6.41
C VAL A 336 -5.39 -2.93 -7.06
N LEU A 337 -5.65 -2.40 -8.26
CA LEU A 337 -4.70 -1.53 -8.96
C LEU A 337 -4.43 -0.22 -8.22
N ARG A 338 -5.48 0.38 -7.63
CA ARG A 338 -5.35 1.56 -6.76
C ARG A 338 -4.53 1.24 -5.52
N THR A 339 -4.79 0.10 -4.88
CA THR A 339 -4.06 -0.35 -3.69
C THR A 339 -2.58 -0.55 -4.00
N ALA A 340 -2.26 -1.22 -5.11
CA ALA A 340 -0.88 -1.38 -5.58
C ALA A 340 -0.20 -0.03 -5.79
N THR A 341 -0.92 0.95 -6.35
CA THR A 341 -0.39 2.30 -6.59
C THR A 341 -0.13 3.09 -5.31
N VAL A 342 -1.00 2.98 -4.31
CA VAL A 342 -0.76 3.58 -2.99
C VAL A 342 0.46 2.94 -2.33
N VAL A 343 0.54 1.61 -2.35
CA VAL A 343 1.63 0.85 -1.73
C VAL A 343 2.96 1.03 -2.48
N ALA A 344 2.92 1.31 -3.78
CA ALA A 344 4.11 1.59 -4.57
C ALA A 344 4.84 2.88 -4.17
N THR A 345 4.22 3.77 -3.39
CA THR A 345 4.83 5.04 -2.95
C THR A 345 6.14 4.87 -2.17
N CYS A 346 6.34 3.72 -1.53
CA CYS A 346 7.60 3.37 -0.85
C CYS A 346 8.76 3.05 -1.81
N GLY A 347 8.51 2.89 -3.12
CA GLY A 347 9.51 2.59 -4.15
C GLY A 347 10.01 1.14 -4.17
N HIS A 348 10.13 0.49 -3.01
CA HIS A 348 10.70 -0.87 -2.88
C HIS A 348 9.84 -1.98 -3.47
N LEU A 349 8.53 -1.77 -3.53
CA LEU A 349 7.60 -2.73 -4.09
C LEU A 349 7.34 -2.50 -5.58
N VAL A 350 7.83 -1.38 -6.14
CA VAL A 350 7.74 -1.09 -7.58
C VAL A 350 8.28 -2.24 -8.44
N PRO A 351 9.46 -2.84 -8.14
CA PRO A 351 9.95 -3.98 -8.91
C PRO A 351 8.98 -5.17 -8.91
N LEU A 352 8.30 -5.42 -7.78
CA LEU A 352 7.33 -6.52 -7.66
C LEU A 352 6.10 -6.25 -8.52
N TRP A 353 5.55 -5.04 -8.46
CA TRP A 353 4.38 -4.66 -9.24
C TRP A 353 4.63 -4.62 -10.75
N LEU A 354 5.82 -4.17 -11.17
CA LEU A 354 6.18 -4.16 -12.60
C LEU A 354 6.31 -5.57 -13.17
N VAL A 355 6.93 -6.51 -12.44
CA VAL A 355 7.00 -7.92 -12.84
C VAL A 355 5.60 -8.51 -13.00
N VAL A 356 4.69 -8.19 -12.08
CA VAL A 356 3.29 -8.62 -12.14
C VAL A 356 2.60 -8.08 -13.39
N ALA A 357 2.68 -6.77 -13.64
CA ALA A 357 2.02 -6.13 -14.76
C ALA A 357 2.48 -6.69 -16.11
N VAL A 358 3.79 -6.87 -16.31
CA VAL A 358 4.36 -7.41 -17.56
C VAL A 358 3.97 -8.88 -17.76
N ALA A 359 4.09 -9.69 -16.71
CA ALA A 359 3.73 -11.11 -16.82
C ALA A 359 2.24 -11.31 -17.13
N ALA A 360 1.37 -10.42 -16.65
CA ALA A 360 -0.06 -10.46 -16.93
C ALA A 360 -0.36 -10.09 -18.40
N THR A 361 0.35 -9.12 -18.97
CA THR A 361 0.11 -8.63 -20.34
C THR A 361 0.68 -9.57 -21.41
N ASP A 362 1.79 -10.24 -21.13
CA ASP A 362 2.37 -11.25 -22.02
C ASP A 362 1.41 -12.44 -22.22
N ARG A 363 0.57 -12.75 -21.22
CA ARG A 363 -0.41 -13.84 -21.29
C ARG A 363 -1.62 -13.48 -22.15
N SER A 364 -2.15 -12.26 -22.04
CA SER A 364 -3.35 -11.83 -22.76
C SER A 364 -3.09 -11.58 -24.26
N THR A 365 -1.87 -11.21 -24.64
CA THR A 365 -1.49 -10.97 -26.04
C THR A 365 -1.28 -12.26 -26.85
N ALA A 366 -1.01 -13.39 -26.20
CA ALA A 366 -0.74 -14.66 -26.88
C ALA A 366 -1.96 -15.33 -27.54
N SER A 367 -3.20 -14.91 -27.20
CA SER A 367 -4.44 -15.56 -27.65
C SER A 367 -5.29 -14.73 -28.61
N SER A 368 -5.01 -13.43 -28.77
CA SER A 368 -5.85 -12.49 -29.51
C SER A 368 -5.21 -12.05 -30.84
N LYS A 369 -5.94 -12.23 -31.96
CA LYS A 369 -5.59 -11.71 -33.30
C LYS A 369 -6.28 -10.37 -33.64
N SER A 370 -6.84 -9.66 -32.66
CA SER A 370 -7.59 -8.41 -32.93
C SER A 370 -6.65 -7.20 -33.09
N GLU A 371 -7.08 -6.16 -33.81
CA GLU A 371 -6.38 -4.85 -33.86
C GLU A 371 -6.16 -4.28 -32.46
N TRP A 372 -6.98 -4.66 -31.48
CA TRP A 372 -6.83 -4.24 -30.09
C TRP A 372 -5.71 -4.96 -29.34
N ALA A 373 -5.29 -6.15 -29.78
CA ALA A 373 -4.10 -6.84 -29.27
C ALA A 373 -2.81 -6.00 -29.45
N GLN A 374 -2.86 -5.00 -30.34
CA GLN A 374 -1.76 -4.05 -30.61
C GLN A 374 -1.58 -3.02 -29.49
N TRP A 375 -2.57 -2.81 -28.62
CA TRP A 375 -2.49 -1.85 -27.49
C TRP A 375 -1.74 -2.39 -26.28
N GLY A 376 -1.63 -3.71 -26.12
CA GLY A 376 -0.84 -4.40 -25.07
C GLY A 376 -1.30 -4.23 -23.61
N MET A 377 -1.78 -3.05 -23.21
CA MET A 377 -2.17 -2.69 -21.84
C MET A 377 -3.35 -1.70 -21.81
N PRO A 378 -4.35 -1.89 -20.92
CA PRO A 378 -5.40 -0.91 -20.66
C PRO A 378 -4.85 0.44 -20.14
N PRO A 379 -5.51 1.58 -20.43
CA PRO A 379 -5.07 2.90 -19.97
C PRO A 379 -4.82 3.02 -18.47
N CYS A 380 -5.67 2.39 -17.65
CA CYS A 380 -5.52 2.39 -16.19
C CYS A 380 -4.23 1.69 -15.73
N ILE A 381 -3.82 0.61 -16.41
CA ILE A 381 -2.58 -0.12 -16.13
C ILE A 381 -1.38 0.68 -16.61
N ILE A 382 -1.46 1.34 -17.77
CA ILE A 382 -0.41 2.27 -18.24
C ILE A 382 -0.21 3.42 -17.25
N GLN A 383 -1.29 4.02 -16.76
CA GLN A 383 -1.23 5.08 -15.76
C GLN A 383 -0.61 4.60 -14.44
N ALA A 384 -1.04 3.43 -13.95
CA ALA A 384 -0.51 2.85 -12.71
C ALA A 384 0.99 2.53 -12.83
N THR A 385 1.39 1.80 -13.88
CA THR A 385 2.80 1.46 -14.14
C THR A 385 3.67 2.70 -14.36
N THR A 386 3.17 3.72 -15.05
CA THR A 386 3.85 5.02 -15.18
C THR A 386 4.08 5.65 -13.81
N THR A 387 3.06 5.65 -12.95
CA THR A 387 3.16 6.17 -11.57
C THR A 387 4.20 5.40 -10.76
N TRP A 388 4.19 4.06 -10.83
CA TRP A 388 5.15 3.22 -10.10
C TRP A 388 6.59 3.47 -10.57
N ILE A 389 6.79 3.57 -11.88
CA ILE A 389 8.09 3.89 -12.46
C ILE A 389 8.53 5.28 -12.00
N GLN A 390 7.65 6.30 -12.07
CA GLN A 390 7.97 7.64 -11.56
C GLN A 390 8.42 7.61 -10.10
N VAL A 391 7.75 6.85 -9.23
CA VAL A 391 8.17 6.67 -7.84
C VAL A 391 9.54 6.00 -7.74
N GLY A 392 9.75 4.89 -8.45
CA GLY A 392 11.04 4.20 -8.47
C GLY A 392 12.19 5.07 -9.00
N THR A 393 11.88 6.03 -9.89
CA THR A 393 12.88 6.94 -10.49
C THR A 393 13.18 8.17 -9.65
N ASN A 394 12.29 8.51 -8.71
CA ASN A 394 12.30 9.72 -7.89
C ASN A 394 12.48 9.38 -6.41
N SER A 395 13.37 8.44 -6.08
CA SER A 395 13.69 8.03 -4.69
C SER A 395 14.16 9.16 -3.74
N HIS A 396 14.11 10.43 -4.19
CA HIS A 396 14.39 11.67 -3.46
C HIS A 396 13.16 12.35 -2.85
N THR A 397 11.93 11.87 -3.07
CA THR A 397 10.74 12.64 -2.69
C THR A 397 10.35 12.57 -1.21
N ARG A 398 10.99 11.76 -0.36
CA ARG A 398 10.64 11.76 1.08
C ARG A 398 11.51 12.57 2.03
N HIS A 399 12.75 12.92 1.70
CA HIS A 399 13.47 13.94 2.47
C HIS A 399 14.43 14.75 1.59
N LYS A 400 14.15 16.06 1.48
CA LYS A 400 15.15 17.04 1.06
C LYS A 400 16.30 16.99 2.06
N HIS A 401 17.49 16.52 1.67
CA HIS A 401 18.70 17.22 2.07
C HIS A 401 19.88 17.00 1.11
N LYS A 402 20.63 18.10 1.00
CA LYS A 402 21.92 18.28 0.33
C LYS A 402 22.92 17.25 0.85
N ASP A 403 23.21 16.24 0.04
CA ASP A 403 24.58 15.80 -0.20
C ASP A 403 24.58 14.96 -1.48
N ASP A 404 24.88 15.67 -2.57
CA ASP A 404 25.32 15.08 -3.82
C ASP A 404 26.63 14.34 -3.56
N SER A 405 26.69 13.05 -3.92
CA SER A 405 27.69 12.58 -4.90
C SER A 405 27.75 11.06 -5.10
N HIS A 406 27.16 10.20 -4.27
CA HIS A 406 27.51 8.76 -4.36
C HIS A 406 26.41 7.67 -4.28
N VAL A 407 25.12 7.99 -4.29
CA VAL A 407 24.07 6.93 -4.16
C VAL A 407 22.97 6.96 -5.24
N GLN A 408 23.01 7.88 -6.21
CA GLN A 408 21.86 8.16 -7.10
C GLN A 408 21.79 7.37 -8.42
N SER A 409 22.68 6.40 -8.67
CA SER A 409 22.74 5.68 -9.96
C SER A 409 22.38 4.19 -9.89
N LEU A 410 21.96 3.67 -8.74
CA LEU A 410 21.73 2.23 -8.54
C LEU A 410 20.29 1.85 -8.19
N LEU A 411 19.39 2.81 -7.93
CA LEU A 411 18.00 2.52 -7.55
C LEU A 411 17.00 2.47 -8.72
N LEU A 412 17.49 2.59 -9.97
CA LEU A 412 16.80 2.12 -11.18
C LEU A 412 17.41 0.84 -11.76
N TYR A 413 18.35 0.23 -11.05
CA TYR A 413 18.83 -1.11 -11.32
C TYR A 413 18.67 -1.94 -10.04
N PRO A 414 17.53 -2.62 -9.95
CA PRO A 414 17.62 -4.05 -10.04
C PRO A 414 16.95 -4.52 -11.33
N SER A 415 17.74 -5.14 -12.20
CA SER A 415 17.33 -6.22 -13.13
C SER A 415 16.07 -6.93 -12.61
N TYR A 416 14.98 -7.09 -13.37
CA TYR A 416 14.73 -8.30 -14.19
C TYR A 416 13.69 -8.06 -15.31
N ILE A 417 13.65 -6.86 -15.86
CA ILE A 417 13.36 -6.69 -17.30
C ILE A 417 14.67 -6.15 -17.85
N ARG A 418 15.29 -6.88 -18.76
CA ARG A 418 16.51 -6.36 -19.37
C ARG A 418 16.12 -5.05 -20.09
N LEU A 419 16.95 -4.00 -20.00
CA LEU A 419 16.58 -2.68 -20.53
C LEU A 419 16.21 -2.74 -22.02
N ASP A 420 16.86 -3.65 -22.75
CA ASP A 420 16.55 -4.04 -24.12
C ASP A 420 15.10 -4.55 -24.29
N GLU A 421 14.50 -5.27 -23.35
CA GLU A 421 13.11 -5.76 -23.42
C GLU A 421 12.07 -4.63 -23.30
N ILE A 422 12.28 -3.65 -22.41
CA ILE A 422 11.42 -2.44 -22.33
C ILE A 422 11.62 -1.56 -23.55
N VAL A 423 12.87 -1.40 -23.98
CA VAL A 423 13.22 -0.64 -25.18
C VAL A 423 12.59 -1.29 -26.41
N VAL A 424 12.59 -2.63 -26.51
CA VAL A 424 11.90 -3.41 -27.54
C VAL A 424 10.40 -3.21 -27.42
N HIS A 425 9.79 -3.33 -26.24
CA HIS A 425 8.34 -3.14 -26.09
C HIS A 425 7.90 -1.70 -26.43
N MET A 426 8.66 -0.69 -26.00
CA MET A 426 8.45 0.71 -26.36
C MET A 426 8.59 0.96 -27.86
N SER A 427 9.63 0.40 -28.48
CA SER A 427 9.92 0.59 -29.90
C SER A 427 9.02 -0.22 -30.85
N THR A 428 8.58 -1.41 -30.44
CA THR A 428 7.86 -2.34 -31.31
C THR A 428 6.36 -2.45 -31.04
N VAL A 429 5.90 -2.08 -29.83
CA VAL A 429 4.48 -2.16 -29.46
C VAL A 429 3.87 -0.78 -29.24
N PHE A 430 4.56 0.13 -28.56
CA PHE A 430 3.95 1.44 -28.25
C PHE A 430 4.06 2.44 -29.39
N PHE A 431 5.25 2.74 -29.90
CA PHE A 431 5.38 3.78 -30.95
C PHE A 431 4.69 3.42 -32.26
N SER A 432 4.62 2.13 -32.60
CA SER A 432 3.84 1.62 -33.75
C SER A 432 2.35 1.95 -33.67
N ASN A 433 1.81 2.14 -32.45
CA ASN A 433 0.37 2.26 -32.22
C ASN A 433 -0.03 3.62 -31.59
N VAL A 434 0.95 4.45 -31.24
CA VAL A 434 0.76 5.74 -30.56
C VAL A 434 -0.10 6.73 -31.37
N THR A 435 -0.19 6.56 -32.69
CA THR A 435 -0.90 7.45 -33.60
C THR A 435 -2.42 7.32 -33.51
N CYS A 436 -2.91 6.21 -32.95
CA CYS A 436 -4.34 5.91 -32.83
C CYS A 436 -4.82 5.92 -31.36
N ALA A 437 -3.95 6.24 -30.40
CA ALA A 437 -4.24 6.04 -28.99
C ALA A 437 -5.09 7.18 -28.39
N PRO A 438 -5.89 6.91 -27.33
CA PRO A 438 -6.51 7.96 -26.55
C PRO A 438 -5.48 8.96 -26.02
N GLU A 439 -5.86 10.24 -25.93
CA GLU A 439 -4.96 11.34 -25.53
C GLU A 439 -4.15 11.04 -24.27
N ASP A 440 -4.80 10.52 -23.23
CA ASP A 440 -4.14 10.26 -21.94
C ASP A 440 -3.08 9.16 -22.02
N VAL A 441 -3.25 8.18 -22.92
CA VAL A 441 -2.29 7.12 -23.17
C VAL A 441 -1.06 7.70 -23.87
N VAL A 442 -1.28 8.48 -24.94
CA VAL A 442 -0.19 9.14 -25.67
C VAL A 442 0.64 10.02 -24.74
N VAL A 443 -0.02 10.82 -23.90
CA VAL A 443 0.67 11.70 -22.95
C VAL A 443 1.49 10.90 -21.95
N SER A 444 0.91 9.86 -21.34
CA SER A 444 1.61 9.03 -20.34
C SER A 444 2.87 8.37 -20.93
N VAL A 445 2.78 7.87 -22.17
CA VAL A 445 3.92 7.28 -22.87
C VAL A 445 4.99 8.33 -23.18
N ILE A 446 4.62 9.51 -23.68
CA ILE A 446 5.59 10.57 -23.97
C ILE A 446 6.26 11.07 -22.68
N GLU A 447 5.51 11.22 -21.59
CA GLU A 447 6.04 11.59 -20.28
C GLU A 447 6.99 10.52 -19.73
N TRP A 448 6.68 9.24 -19.94
CA TRP A 448 7.59 8.15 -19.63
C TRP A 448 8.89 8.31 -20.41
N VAL A 449 8.84 8.43 -21.73
CA VAL A 449 10.05 8.58 -22.56
C VAL A 449 10.84 9.82 -22.14
N TYR A 450 10.16 10.94 -21.91
CA TYR A 450 10.75 12.19 -21.44
C TYR A 450 11.53 12.02 -20.13
N THR A 451 11.01 11.21 -19.22
CA THR A 451 11.60 10.98 -17.90
C THR A 451 12.81 10.06 -17.96
N HIS A 452 12.78 9.04 -18.82
CA HIS A 452 13.75 7.93 -18.78
C HIS A 452 14.84 7.97 -19.85
N ILE A 453 14.61 8.62 -20.99
CA ILE A 453 15.48 8.50 -22.16
C ILE A 453 16.93 8.97 -21.93
N GLN A 454 17.17 9.83 -20.94
CA GLN A 454 18.51 10.29 -20.57
C GLN A 454 19.27 9.32 -19.66
N ARG A 455 18.58 8.33 -19.11
CA ARG A 455 19.15 7.29 -18.24
C ARG A 455 19.48 6.01 -19.02
N LEU A 456 19.13 5.95 -20.32
CA LEU A 456 19.40 4.82 -21.20
C LEU A 456 20.85 4.86 -21.73
N PRO A 457 21.52 3.70 -21.89
CA PRO A 457 22.71 3.57 -22.73
C PRO A 457 22.46 4.15 -24.13
N ILE A 458 23.52 4.62 -24.78
CA ILE A 458 23.42 5.32 -26.08
C ILE A 458 22.73 4.44 -27.15
N ASP A 459 23.02 3.14 -27.18
CA ASP A 459 22.45 2.21 -28.16
C ASP A 459 20.93 2.04 -27.96
N ASP A 460 20.48 1.83 -26.72
CA ASP A 460 19.07 1.72 -26.36
C ASP A 460 18.31 3.04 -26.59
N LYS A 461 18.96 4.16 -26.28
CA LYS A 461 18.46 5.50 -26.56
C LYS A 461 18.24 5.69 -28.07
N ALA A 462 19.16 5.21 -28.90
CA ALA A 462 19.04 5.27 -30.34
C ALA A 462 17.85 4.43 -30.84
N VAL A 463 17.60 3.25 -30.27
CA VAL A 463 16.43 2.41 -30.62
C VAL A 463 15.11 3.14 -30.30
N VAL A 464 14.96 3.67 -29.08
CA VAL A 464 13.77 4.43 -28.67
C VAL A 464 13.59 5.69 -29.53
N ALA A 465 14.67 6.44 -29.76
CA ALA A 465 14.64 7.65 -30.59
C ALA A 465 14.25 7.32 -32.03
N ASN A 466 14.85 6.30 -32.64
CA ASN A 466 14.55 5.88 -34.01
C ASN A 466 13.09 5.45 -34.15
N ALA A 467 12.55 4.70 -33.19
CA ALA A 467 11.16 4.26 -33.21
C ALA A 467 10.14 5.41 -33.07
N LEU A 468 10.46 6.41 -32.24
CA LEU A 468 9.65 7.64 -32.11
C LEU A 468 9.76 8.53 -33.35
N LEU A 469 10.95 8.63 -33.95
CA LEU A 469 11.27 9.51 -35.08
C LEU A 469 10.95 8.89 -36.44
N VAL A 470 10.40 7.67 -36.49
CA VAL A 470 9.82 7.12 -37.72
C VAL A 470 8.79 8.11 -38.25
N GLN A 471 8.89 8.41 -39.55
CA GLN A 471 8.15 9.48 -40.21
C GLN A 471 6.65 9.48 -39.88
N THR A 472 6.01 8.30 -39.88
CA THR A 472 4.59 8.11 -39.56
C THR A 472 4.25 8.52 -38.13
N HIS A 473 5.03 8.05 -37.14
CA HIS A 473 4.79 8.33 -35.72
C HIS A 473 5.11 9.77 -35.37
N PHE A 474 6.24 10.27 -35.89
CA PHE A 474 6.69 11.63 -35.67
C PHE A 474 5.62 12.64 -36.09
N TYR A 475 5.11 12.56 -37.33
CA TYR A 475 4.12 13.52 -37.81
C TYR A 475 2.78 13.38 -37.10
N ALA A 476 2.34 12.15 -36.80
CA ALA A 476 1.10 11.91 -36.08
C ALA A 476 1.12 12.53 -34.66
N LEU A 477 2.25 12.43 -33.94
CA LEU A 477 2.41 13.04 -32.63
C LEU A 477 2.65 14.55 -32.71
N PHE A 478 3.45 15.00 -33.68
CA PHE A 478 3.84 16.41 -33.83
C PHE A 478 2.66 17.29 -34.28
N LEU A 479 1.78 16.73 -35.11
CA LEU A 479 0.56 17.36 -35.61
C LEU A 479 -0.71 16.86 -34.89
N HIS A 480 -0.55 16.19 -33.75
CA HIS A 480 -1.66 15.61 -33.01
C HIS A 480 -2.74 16.66 -32.66
N TRP A 481 -4.01 16.26 -32.68
CA TRP A 481 -5.14 17.16 -32.42
C TRP A 481 -5.10 17.77 -31.01
N SER A 482 -4.68 16.98 -30.01
CA SER A 482 -4.52 17.48 -28.63
C SER A 482 -3.32 18.44 -28.48
N PRO A 483 -3.53 19.64 -27.91
CA PRO A 483 -2.43 20.53 -27.51
C PRO A 483 -1.48 19.92 -26.48
N LYS A 484 -1.99 19.08 -25.56
CA LYS A 484 -1.22 18.45 -24.48
C LYS A 484 -0.18 17.48 -25.03
N VAL A 485 -0.58 16.60 -25.95
CA VAL A 485 0.31 15.69 -26.67
C VAL A 485 1.41 16.45 -27.41
N ARG A 486 1.04 17.48 -28.16
CA ARG A 486 2.00 18.31 -28.91
C ARG A 486 3.01 18.99 -28.00
N LEU A 487 2.58 19.48 -26.83
CA LEU A 487 3.45 20.11 -25.85
C LEU A 487 4.46 19.10 -25.27
N CYS A 488 3.98 17.93 -24.83
CA CYS A 488 4.84 16.88 -24.28
C CYS A 488 5.88 16.39 -25.31
N LEU A 489 5.46 16.18 -26.57
CA LEU A 489 6.39 15.76 -27.62
C LEU A 489 7.46 16.82 -27.89
N ARG A 490 7.07 18.10 -28.01
CA ARG A 490 8.04 19.19 -28.22
C ARG A 490 9.06 19.27 -27.08
N HIS A 491 8.60 19.11 -25.85
CA HIS A 491 9.49 19.09 -24.69
C HIS A 491 10.47 17.91 -24.74
N LEU A 492 10.00 16.71 -25.11
CA LEU A 492 10.84 15.53 -25.31
C LEU A 492 11.90 15.74 -26.38
N LEU A 493 11.50 16.23 -27.56
CA LEU A 493 12.40 16.51 -28.67
C LEU A 493 13.50 17.51 -28.25
N VAL A 494 13.09 18.68 -27.73
CA VAL A 494 14.02 19.79 -27.46
C VAL A 494 14.91 19.52 -26.25
N TYR A 495 14.34 19.08 -25.11
CA TYR A 495 15.07 19.05 -23.85
C TYR A 495 15.74 17.71 -23.53
N ARG A 496 15.34 16.62 -24.20
CA ARG A 496 15.80 15.26 -23.87
C ARG A 496 16.47 14.54 -25.04
N LEU A 497 15.92 14.64 -26.24
CA LEU A 497 16.51 14.01 -27.43
C LEU A 497 17.64 14.85 -28.03
N PHE A 498 17.37 16.13 -28.33
CA PHE A 498 18.31 17.00 -29.04
C PHE A 498 19.26 17.83 -28.13
N ARG A 499 19.31 17.54 -26.83
CA ARG A 499 20.15 18.26 -25.86
C ARG A 499 21.61 17.79 -25.83
N HIS A 500 21.93 16.58 -26.28
CA HIS A 500 23.30 16.05 -26.32
C HIS A 500 23.95 16.21 -27.71
N ASP A 501 25.29 16.24 -27.74
CA ASP A 501 26.08 16.43 -28.94
C ASP A 501 25.65 15.44 -30.04
N ARG A 502 25.10 15.98 -31.13
CA ARG A 502 24.39 15.23 -32.19
C ARG A 502 25.26 14.18 -32.90
N ARG A 503 26.57 14.21 -32.64
CA ARG A 503 27.59 13.31 -33.19
C ARG A 503 27.61 11.92 -32.56
N THR A 504 26.94 11.70 -31.42
CA THR A 504 26.96 10.41 -30.70
C THR A 504 25.69 9.56 -30.86
N LEU A 505 24.62 10.11 -31.45
CA LEU A 505 23.38 9.38 -31.74
C LEU A 505 23.30 9.16 -33.25
N HIS A 506 23.64 7.96 -33.71
CA HIS A 506 23.42 7.56 -35.11
C HIS A 506 21.93 7.26 -35.31
N LEU A 507 21.18 8.26 -35.76
CA LEU A 507 19.77 8.09 -36.07
C LEU A 507 19.62 7.54 -37.49
N ALA A 508 18.61 6.70 -37.71
CA ALA A 508 18.31 6.18 -39.05
C ALA A 508 17.79 7.25 -40.03
N SER A 509 17.52 8.46 -39.52
CA SER A 509 17.07 9.62 -40.28
C SER A 509 18.19 10.58 -40.72
N ASP A 510 19.44 10.33 -40.28
CA ASP A 510 20.64 10.92 -40.89
C ASP A 510 21.00 10.14 -42.17
#